data_AF-A0A2V2V730-F1
#
_entry.id   AF-A0A2V2V730-F1
#
_cell.length_a   1.000
_cell.length_b   1.000
_cell.length_c   1.000
_cell.angle_alpha   90.00
_cell.angle_beta   90.00
_cell.angle_gamma   90.00
#
_symmetry.space_group_name_H-M   'P 1'
#
loop_
_entity.id
_entity.type
_entity.pdbx_description
1 polymer ?
#
loop_
_entity_poly.entity_id
_entity_poly.type
_entity_poly.pdbx_seq_one_letter_code
_entity_poly.pdbx_strand_id
1 'polypeptide(L)'
;MLRGVPQGSVLGPSLFSLYVHPLLNLLNSFAGATADMYADDLSIIVKGQSREDAIPTANMVLQKLHAWSQENGLAINPSKCEAAWFTLSTHTESDYDREGKWPLVVAGCQIPVMTMGASRTTKLLGMDLDPRLTLNVAATKQCAATSQRISQLRCIAHKEAGPSPHDLRTFVIGYGASKLRYGSELIWAVATDSAKNEMQKTYATLARIVSGVPSTVDPESALLEANMPPLHVLCLRARLSIFENTRAFQMDWMRRPPPEPPPRAGFRISPSSRDELYAFVDAYTKDYGITQSSPREERFFRSSIPPWFAASAHRVTIGVELPIDHSITDEEELIRESAESAKRLWRCTAIDRGY
;
A
#
# COMPACT_ATOMS: atom_id res chain seq x y z
N MET A 1 -11.73 -2.10 -33.59
CA MET A 1 -10.85 -2.98 -32.80
C MET A 1 -11.30 -2.91 -31.35
N LEU A 2 -11.60 -4.05 -30.72
CA LEU A 2 -11.81 -4.13 -29.27
C LEU A 2 -10.45 -3.87 -28.61
N ARG A 3 -10.34 -2.82 -27.80
CA ARG A 3 -9.13 -2.48 -27.04
C ARG A 3 -9.43 -2.67 -25.56
N GLY A 4 -8.52 -3.32 -24.84
CA GLY A 4 -8.62 -3.53 -23.39
C GLY A 4 -8.55 -5.00 -22.99
N VAL A 5 -8.26 -5.23 -21.71
CA VAL A 5 -8.28 -6.57 -21.11
C VAL A 5 -9.59 -6.73 -20.33
N PRO A 6 -10.28 -7.89 -20.37
CA PRO A 6 -11.52 -8.10 -19.63
C PRO A 6 -11.32 -7.87 -18.13
N GLN A 7 -12.20 -7.08 -17.51
CA GLN A 7 -12.20 -6.89 -16.07
C GLN A 7 -12.49 -8.24 -15.39
N GLY A 8 -11.71 -8.57 -14.35
CA GLY A 8 -11.77 -9.87 -13.69
C GLY A 8 -10.86 -10.94 -14.32
N SER A 9 -10.15 -10.64 -15.41
CA SER A 9 -9.08 -11.50 -15.92
C SER A 9 -7.92 -11.56 -14.92
N VAL A 10 -7.45 -12.78 -14.63
CA VAL A 10 -6.27 -13.04 -13.79
C VAL A 10 -5.02 -12.38 -14.38
N LEU A 11 -4.88 -12.38 -15.71
CA LEU A 11 -3.72 -11.80 -16.40
C LEU A 11 -3.85 -10.31 -16.67
N GLY A 12 -5.04 -9.73 -16.51
CA GLY A 12 -5.30 -8.32 -16.81
C GLY A 12 -4.34 -7.35 -16.12
N PRO A 13 -4.19 -7.43 -14.78
CA PRO A 13 -3.27 -6.55 -14.05
C PRO A 13 -1.81 -6.68 -14.54
N SER A 14 -1.32 -7.89 -14.75
CA SER A 14 0.07 -8.13 -15.19
C SER A 14 0.32 -7.60 -16.60
N LEU A 15 -0.61 -7.83 -17.53
CA LEU A 15 -0.51 -7.31 -18.89
C LEU A 15 -0.54 -5.78 -18.90
N PHE A 16 -1.39 -5.17 -18.06
CA PHE A 16 -1.42 -3.73 -17.90
C PHE A 16 -0.09 -3.19 -17.36
N SER A 17 0.48 -3.80 -16.31
CA SER A 17 1.79 -3.40 -15.76
C SER A 17 2.92 -3.48 -16.80
N LEU A 18 2.96 -4.54 -17.60
CA LEU A 18 3.96 -4.69 -18.68
C LEU A 18 3.80 -3.61 -19.75
N TYR A 19 2.55 -3.30 -20.09
CA TYR A 19 2.21 -2.31 -21.11
C TYR A 19 2.60 -0.88 -20.69
N VAL A 20 2.40 -0.52 -19.42
CA VAL A 20 2.76 0.82 -18.90
C VAL A 20 4.22 0.93 -18.42
N HIS A 21 4.95 -0.18 -18.31
CA HIS A 21 6.35 -0.16 -17.85
C HIS A 21 7.27 0.79 -18.65
N PRO A 22 7.19 0.89 -20.00
CA PRO A 22 7.96 1.86 -20.76
C PRO A 22 7.68 3.32 -20.39
N LEU A 23 6.44 3.65 -19.99
CA LEU A 23 6.08 4.99 -19.50
C LEU A 23 6.85 5.31 -18.22
N LEU A 24 6.90 4.38 -17.27
CA LEU A 24 7.65 4.58 -16.03
C LEU A 24 9.15 4.80 -16.29
N ASN A 25 9.73 4.08 -17.24
CA ASN A 25 11.14 4.27 -17.62
C ASN A 25 11.36 5.66 -18.25
N LEU A 26 10.43 6.12 -19.10
CA LEU A 26 10.48 7.46 -19.68
C LEU A 26 10.40 8.54 -18.59
N LEU A 27 9.45 8.45 -17.67
CA LEU A 27 9.25 9.47 -16.63
C LEU A 27 10.37 9.47 -15.59
N ASN A 28 10.90 8.31 -15.22
CA ASN A 28 12.03 8.19 -14.29
C ASN A 28 13.39 8.52 -14.93
N SER A 29 13.45 8.77 -16.25
CA SER A 29 14.68 9.26 -16.91
C SER A 29 14.98 10.73 -16.61
N PHE A 30 14.00 11.50 -16.14
CA PHE A 30 14.15 12.91 -15.81
C PHE A 30 14.85 13.09 -14.46
N ALA A 31 15.96 13.80 -14.44
CA ALA A 31 16.64 14.15 -13.20
C ALA A 31 15.72 14.98 -12.30
N GLY A 32 15.55 14.56 -11.04
CA GLY A 32 14.71 15.26 -10.07
C GLY A 32 13.22 14.91 -10.14
N ALA A 33 12.80 14.01 -11.04
CA ALA A 33 11.45 13.45 -11.05
C ALA A 33 11.48 11.95 -10.70
N THR A 34 10.46 11.49 -9.99
CA THR A 34 10.21 10.06 -9.75
C THR A 34 8.74 9.77 -10.04
N ALA A 35 8.48 8.68 -10.75
CA ALA A 35 7.15 8.26 -11.13
C ALA A 35 6.89 6.81 -10.69
N ASP A 36 5.75 6.60 -10.05
CA ASP A 36 5.28 5.31 -9.58
C ASP A 36 3.81 5.10 -9.99
N MET A 37 3.41 3.85 -10.19
CA MET A 37 2.04 3.51 -10.59
C MET A 37 1.47 2.42 -9.69
N TYR A 38 0.18 2.55 -9.37
CA TYR A 38 -0.63 1.50 -8.78
C TYR A 38 -1.89 1.32 -9.61
N ALA A 39 -1.98 0.21 -10.35
CA ALA A 39 -2.95 0.08 -11.42
C ALA A 39 -2.92 1.33 -12.33
N ASP A 40 -4.07 1.95 -12.63
CA ASP A 40 -4.19 3.15 -13.45
C ASP A 40 -3.79 4.45 -12.74
N ASP A 41 -3.63 4.45 -11.42
CA ASP A 41 -3.21 5.62 -10.66
C ASP A 41 -1.69 5.86 -10.83
N LEU A 42 -1.33 6.92 -11.55
CA LEU A 42 0.04 7.39 -11.74
C LEU A 42 0.36 8.54 -10.77
N SER A 43 1.44 8.37 -10.01
CA SER A 43 1.99 9.39 -9.11
C SER A 43 3.32 9.90 -9.64
N ILE A 44 3.47 11.22 -9.75
CA ILE A 44 4.72 11.86 -10.17
C ILE A 44 5.14 12.83 -9.07
N ILE A 45 6.37 12.65 -8.57
CA ILE A 45 6.98 13.52 -7.57
C ILE A 45 8.12 14.27 -8.27
N VAL A 46 8.07 15.60 -8.22
CA VAL A 46 9.12 16.47 -8.76
C VAL A 46 9.76 17.23 -7.60
N LYS A 47 11.08 17.20 -7.54
CA LYS A 47 11.87 17.92 -6.54
C LYS A 47 12.36 19.25 -7.12
N GLY A 48 12.24 20.32 -6.34
CA GLY A 48 12.81 21.61 -6.66
C GLY A 48 12.98 22.47 -5.39
N GLN A 49 13.83 23.49 -5.46
CA GLN A 49 14.06 24.41 -4.35
C GLN A 49 12.94 25.44 -4.22
N SER A 50 12.31 25.79 -5.33
CA SER A 50 11.17 26.68 -5.39
C SER A 50 10.17 26.23 -6.46
N ARG A 51 9.01 26.89 -6.52
CA ARG A 51 8.00 26.63 -7.55
C ARG A 51 8.48 27.02 -8.94
N GLU A 52 9.23 28.11 -9.02
CA GLU A 52 9.84 28.61 -10.25
C GLU A 52 10.73 27.55 -10.89
N ASP A 53 11.38 26.70 -10.10
CA ASP A 53 12.22 25.60 -10.60
C ASP A 53 11.39 24.33 -10.87
N ALA A 54 10.51 23.98 -9.93
CA ALA A 54 9.81 22.69 -9.93
C ALA A 54 8.67 22.63 -10.95
N ILE A 55 7.89 23.71 -11.11
CA ILE A 55 6.71 23.70 -11.99
C ILE A 55 7.10 23.58 -13.48
N PRO A 56 8.11 24.30 -14.00
CA PRO A 56 8.55 24.09 -15.38
C PRO A 56 9.02 22.65 -15.63
N THR A 57 9.76 22.08 -14.67
CA THR A 57 10.20 20.68 -14.73
C THR A 57 9.00 19.73 -14.75
N ALA A 58 8.01 19.95 -13.88
CA ALA A 58 6.78 19.18 -13.86
C ALA A 58 6.01 19.28 -15.17
N ASN A 59 5.84 20.49 -15.73
CA ASN A 59 5.18 20.70 -17.02
C ASN A 59 5.90 19.97 -18.16
N MET A 60 7.24 19.96 -18.19
CA MET A 60 8.01 19.18 -19.16
C MET A 60 7.73 17.67 -19.05
N VAL A 61 7.72 17.13 -17.83
CA VAL A 61 7.40 15.71 -17.57
C VAL A 61 5.96 15.39 -18.00
N LEU A 62 5.01 16.27 -17.70
CA LEU A 62 3.60 16.12 -18.04
C LEU A 62 3.34 16.21 -19.55
N GLN A 63 4.10 17.03 -20.28
CA GLN A 63 4.07 17.05 -21.75
C GLN A 63 4.52 15.70 -22.34
N LYS A 64 5.57 15.10 -21.78
CA LYS A 64 6.07 13.78 -22.22
C LYS A 64 5.09 12.66 -21.87
N LEU A 65 4.50 12.72 -20.69
CA LEU A 65 3.39 11.85 -20.31
C LEU A 65 2.24 11.96 -21.32
N HIS A 66 1.83 13.17 -21.67
CA HIS A 66 0.73 13.39 -22.61
C HIS A 66 1.05 12.86 -24.02
N ALA A 67 2.24 13.12 -24.55
CA ALA A 67 2.67 12.60 -25.84
C ALA A 67 2.66 11.07 -25.87
N TRP A 68 3.27 10.43 -24.86
CA TRP A 68 3.28 8.96 -24.74
C TRP A 68 1.86 8.40 -24.62
N SER A 69 1.00 9.07 -23.85
CA SER A 69 -0.43 8.73 -23.70
C SER A 69 -1.16 8.71 -25.04
N GLN A 70 -0.94 9.70 -25.90
CA GLN A 70 -1.54 9.77 -27.24
C GLN A 70 -1.01 8.67 -28.17
N GLU A 71 0.30 8.45 -28.17
CA GLU A 71 0.94 7.43 -29.00
C GLU A 71 0.49 6.01 -28.65
N ASN A 72 0.26 5.76 -27.36
CA ASN A 72 -0.10 4.44 -26.85
C ASN A 72 -1.64 4.27 -26.78
N GLY A 73 -2.43 5.33 -26.88
CA GLY A 73 -3.89 5.26 -26.83
C GLY A 73 -4.44 5.09 -25.41
N LEU A 74 -3.74 5.61 -24.40
CA LEU A 74 -4.20 5.70 -23.02
C LEU A 74 -4.63 7.13 -22.72
N ALA A 75 -5.93 7.40 -22.65
CA ALA A 75 -6.42 8.74 -22.37
C ALA A 75 -6.14 9.15 -20.91
N ILE A 76 -5.52 10.31 -20.71
CA ILE A 76 -5.41 10.94 -19.39
C ILE A 76 -6.75 11.58 -19.06
N ASN A 77 -7.17 11.51 -17.80
CA ASN A 77 -8.36 12.18 -17.31
C ASN A 77 -7.99 13.38 -16.43
N PRO A 78 -7.91 14.61 -16.97
CA PRO A 78 -7.48 15.79 -16.22
C PRO A 78 -8.37 16.12 -15.02
N SER A 79 -9.66 15.74 -15.06
CA SER A 79 -10.60 15.99 -13.95
C SER A 79 -10.31 15.17 -12.69
N LYS A 80 -9.56 14.07 -12.85
CA LYS A 80 -9.10 13.21 -11.74
C LYS A 80 -7.66 13.53 -11.31
N CYS A 81 -6.96 14.39 -12.05
CA CYS A 81 -5.59 14.76 -11.70
C CYS A 81 -5.59 15.75 -10.53
N GLU A 82 -4.85 15.41 -9.49
CA GLU A 82 -4.63 16.26 -8.33
C GLU A 82 -3.14 16.61 -8.25
N ALA A 83 -2.82 17.84 -7.86
CA ALA A 83 -1.45 18.26 -7.61
C ALA A 83 -1.35 18.90 -6.23
N ALA A 84 -0.26 18.63 -5.51
CA ALA A 84 0.01 19.23 -4.21
C ALA A 84 1.46 19.67 -4.14
N TRP A 85 1.67 20.82 -3.51
CA TRP A 85 2.99 21.32 -3.16
C TRP A 85 3.30 20.97 -1.71
N PHE A 86 4.35 20.19 -1.49
CA PHE A 86 4.83 19.81 -0.17
C PHE A 86 6.10 20.58 0.18
N THR A 87 6.16 21.11 1.40
CA THR A 87 7.31 21.87 1.87
C THR A 87 7.52 21.67 3.37
N LEU A 88 8.78 21.48 3.75
CA LEU A 88 9.20 21.46 5.16
C LEU A 88 9.63 22.85 5.64
N SER A 89 9.61 23.85 4.77
CA SER A 89 9.98 25.23 5.14
C SER A 89 8.98 25.79 6.16
N THR A 90 9.51 26.56 7.10
CA THR A 90 8.73 27.39 8.02
C THR A 90 8.44 28.77 7.45
N HIS A 91 9.09 29.15 6.34
CA HIS A 91 8.89 30.43 5.67
C HIS A 91 7.65 30.36 4.77
N THR A 92 6.54 30.91 5.24
CA THR A 92 5.21 30.81 4.63
C THR A 92 4.99 31.69 3.39
N GLU A 93 5.95 32.56 3.04
CA GLU A 93 5.77 33.54 1.97
C GLU A 93 5.91 32.96 0.55
N SER A 94 6.69 31.89 0.38
CA SER A 94 6.83 31.16 -0.89
C SER A 94 5.77 30.04 -1.07
N ASP A 95 4.95 29.81 -0.06
CA ASP A 95 3.99 28.70 -0.04
C ASP A 95 2.67 29.03 -0.78
N TYR A 96 2.43 30.30 -1.09
CA TYR A 96 1.24 30.76 -1.82
C TYR A 96 1.60 31.16 -3.25
N ASP A 97 0.94 30.57 -4.23
CA ASP A 97 0.94 31.12 -5.59
C ASP A 97 -0.14 32.23 -5.65
N ARG A 98 0.21 33.44 -5.19
CA ARG A 98 -0.72 34.58 -5.15
C ARG A 98 -1.10 35.09 -6.54
N GLU A 99 -0.32 34.75 -7.56
CA GLU A 99 -0.40 35.37 -8.89
C GLU A 99 -0.69 34.38 -10.02
N GLY A 100 -0.74 33.07 -9.74
CA GLY A 100 -0.95 32.05 -10.78
C GLY A 100 0.17 32.01 -11.80
N LYS A 101 1.39 32.41 -11.39
CA LYS A 101 2.51 32.67 -12.32
C LYS A 101 2.97 31.42 -13.06
N TRP A 102 2.74 30.25 -12.49
CA TRP A 102 3.22 28.97 -13.01
C TRP A 102 2.10 27.92 -12.98
N PRO A 103 1.18 27.93 -13.97
CA PRO A 103 0.11 26.94 -14.02
C PRO A 103 0.70 25.56 -14.38
N LEU A 104 0.22 24.53 -13.67
CA LEU A 104 0.50 23.14 -14.03
C LEU A 104 -0.54 22.69 -15.07
N VAL A 105 -0.08 22.19 -16.23
CA VAL A 105 -0.97 21.86 -17.35
C VAL A 105 -0.78 20.42 -17.81
N VAL A 106 -1.88 19.69 -17.95
CA VAL A 106 -1.94 18.33 -18.49
C VAL A 106 -3.02 18.25 -19.55
N ALA A 107 -2.67 17.74 -20.73
CA ALA A 107 -3.61 17.57 -21.85
C ALA A 107 -4.41 18.87 -22.17
N GLY A 108 -3.77 20.03 -22.03
CA GLY A 108 -4.39 21.34 -22.23
C GLY A 108 -5.27 21.85 -21.09
N CYS A 109 -5.44 21.08 -20.01
CA CYS A 109 -6.20 21.48 -18.82
C CYS A 109 -5.26 21.93 -17.69
N GLN A 110 -5.59 23.04 -17.03
CA GLN A 110 -4.89 23.49 -15.83
C GLN A 110 -5.29 22.63 -14.62
N ILE A 111 -4.30 22.10 -13.91
CA ILE A 111 -4.50 21.36 -12.67
C ILE A 111 -4.27 22.31 -11.49
N PRO A 112 -5.23 22.46 -10.57
CA PRO A 112 -5.04 23.26 -9.37
C PRO A 112 -3.96 22.62 -8.50
N VAL A 113 -2.93 23.40 -8.14
CA VAL A 113 -1.89 22.98 -7.21
C VAL A 113 -2.33 23.33 -5.80
N MET A 114 -2.56 22.30 -4.99
CA MET A 114 -2.94 22.45 -3.59
C MET A 114 -1.76 22.98 -2.77
N THR A 115 -2.01 24.01 -1.97
CA THR A 115 -1.01 24.73 -1.18
C THR A 115 -1.38 24.74 0.30
N MET A 116 -0.50 25.30 1.13
CA MET A 116 -0.82 25.61 2.52
C MET A 116 -2.13 26.42 2.62
N GLY A 117 -3.00 26.06 3.57
CA GLY A 117 -4.30 26.72 3.80
C GLY A 117 -5.43 26.29 2.86
N ALA A 118 -5.18 25.40 1.89
CA ALA A 118 -6.23 24.90 1.02
C ALA A 118 -7.24 24.01 1.79
N SER A 119 -8.52 24.12 1.46
CA SER A 119 -9.61 23.40 2.13
C SER A 119 -9.67 21.91 1.79
N ARG A 120 -9.00 21.44 0.73
CA ARG A 120 -9.00 20.03 0.31
C ARG A 120 -7.59 19.45 0.44
N THR A 121 -7.50 18.16 0.71
CA THR A 121 -6.24 17.41 0.78
C THR A 121 -6.15 16.48 -0.43
N THR A 122 -4.98 16.39 -1.04
CA THR A 122 -4.73 15.44 -2.13
C THR A 122 -4.70 14.03 -1.56
N LYS A 123 -5.28 13.08 -2.30
CA LYS A 123 -5.32 11.68 -1.87
C LYS A 123 -4.36 10.83 -2.69
N LEU A 124 -3.59 9.99 -2.00
CA LEU A 124 -2.77 8.96 -2.61
C LEU A 124 -3.17 7.61 -2.03
N LEU A 125 -3.68 6.69 -2.86
CA LEU A 125 -4.14 5.36 -2.45
C LEU A 125 -5.08 5.39 -1.23
N GLY A 126 -5.97 6.39 -1.19
CA GLY A 126 -6.92 6.57 -0.09
C GLY A 126 -6.35 7.21 1.19
N MET A 127 -5.07 7.60 1.20
CA MET A 127 -4.46 8.40 2.26
C MET A 127 -4.42 9.88 1.89
N ASP A 128 -4.91 10.73 2.79
CA ASP A 128 -4.85 12.17 2.63
C ASP A 128 -3.45 12.69 2.97
N LEU A 129 -2.85 13.40 2.01
CA LEU A 129 -1.56 14.06 2.17
C LEU A 129 -1.80 15.54 2.45
N ASP A 130 -1.48 15.99 3.66
CA ASP A 130 -1.47 17.42 3.98
C ASP A 130 -0.17 18.07 3.47
N PRO A 131 -0.16 19.38 3.16
CA PRO A 131 1.00 20.05 2.59
C PRO A 131 2.29 20.00 3.44
N ARG A 132 2.17 19.75 4.75
CA ARG A 132 3.32 19.56 5.67
C ARG A 132 3.67 18.08 5.89
N LEU A 133 2.99 17.15 5.22
CA LEU A 133 3.14 15.70 5.36
C LEU A 133 3.09 15.22 6.82
N THR A 134 2.27 15.87 7.65
CA THR A 134 2.06 15.49 9.05
C THR A 134 1.08 14.32 9.20
N LEU A 135 0.30 14.02 8.17
CA LEU A 135 -0.71 12.97 8.09
C LEU A 135 -1.75 12.99 9.22
N ASN A 136 -1.92 14.13 9.92
CA ASN A 136 -2.90 14.25 11.00
C ASN A 136 -4.33 14.07 10.48
N VAL A 137 -4.65 14.62 9.31
CA VAL A 137 -5.98 14.46 8.68
C VAL A 137 -6.26 12.99 8.35
N ALA A 138 -5.25 12.27 7.85
CA ALA A 138 -5.35 10.83 7.60
C ALA A 138 -5.59 10.06 8.91
N ALA A 139 -4.85 10.39 9.99
CA ALA A 139 -5.04 9.79 11.31
C ALA A 139 -6.48 9.95 11.83
N THR A 140 -7.02 11.18 11.81
CA THR A 140 -8.39 11.46 12.28
C THR A 140 -9.44 10.74 11.44
N LYS A 141 -9.32 10.73 10.11
CA LYS A 141 -10.23 9.97 9.23
C LYS A 141 -10.17 8.48 9.51
N GLN A 142 -8.97 7.97 9.80
CA GLN A 142 -8.76 6.56 10.08
C GLN A 142 -9.33 6.16 11.45
N CYS A 143 -9.22 7.03 12.46
CA CYS A 143 -9.93 6.91 13.74
C CYS A 143 -11.45 6.94 13.57
N ALA A 144 -11.98 7.90 12.80
CA ALA A 144 -13.43 8.03 12.55
C ALA A 144 -14.00 6.80 11.82
N ALA A 145 -13.34 6.33 10.76
CA ALA A 145 -13.74 5.13 10.02
C ALA A 145 -13.67 3.87 10.92
N THR A 146 -12.68 3.79 11.80
CA THR A 146 -12.59 2.69 12.77
C THR A 146 -13.68 2.78 13.84
N SER A 147 -14.05 4.00 14.25
CA SER A 147 -15.12 4.22 15.23
C SER A 147 -16.47 3.75 14.71
N GLN A 148 -16.73 3.92 13.40
CA GLN A 148 -17.90 3.32 12.75
C GLN A 148 -17.88 1.78 12.83
N ARG A 149 -16.72 1.17 12.57
CA ARG A 149 -16.54 -0.29 12.72
C ARG A 149 -16.69 -0.76 14.16
N ILE A 150 -16.22 0.03 15.13
CA ILE A 150 -16.40 -0.22 16.56
C ILE A 150 -17.89 -0.30 16.92
N SER A 151 -18.71 0.61 16.41
CA SER A 151 -20.16 0.58 16.65
C SER A 151 -20.80 -0.70 16.11
N GLN A 152 -20.38 -1.17 14.95
CA GLN A 152 -20.85 -2.44 14.37
C GLN A 152 -20.37 -3.66 15.18
N LEU A 153 -19.11 -3.65 15.60
CA LEU A 153 -18.53 -4.71 16.42
C LEU A 153 -19.23 -4.84 17.78
N ARG A 154 -19.65 -3.72 18.38
CA ARG A 154 -20.42 -3.74 19.63
C ARG A 154 -21.76 -4.45 19.49
N CYS A 155 -22.39 -4.44 18.31
CA CYS A 155 -23.62 -5.19 18.08
C CYS A 155 -23.38 -6.72 18.07
N ILE A 156 -22.18 -7.16 17.73
CA ILE A 156 -21.81 -8.58 17.61
C ILE A 156 -21.20 -9.11 18.91
N ALA A 157 -20.49 -8.26 19.66
CA ALA A 157 -19.78 -8.60 20.89
C ALA A 157 -20.71 -8.75 22.11
N HIS A 158 -21.87 -9.39 21.96
CA HIS A 158 -22.81 -9.61 23.05
C HIS A 158 -22.22 -10.60 24.08
N LYS A 159 -22.39 -10.33 25.38
CA LYS A 159 -21.78 -11.17 26.43
C LYS A 159 -22.34 -12.60 26.49
N GLU A 160 -23.61 -12.78 26.15
CA GLU A 160 -24.31 -14.07 26.30
C GLU A 160 -24.48 -14.83 24.98
N ALA A 161 -24.48 -14.11 23.86
CA ALA A 161 -24.79 -14.66 22.53
C ALA A 161 -23.70 -14.31 21.50
N GLY A 162 -22.62 -13.67 21.95
CA GLY A 162 -21.50 -13.30 21.11
C GLY A 162 -20.51 -14.45 20.91
N PRO A 163 -19.59 -14.29 19.96
CA PRO A 163 -18.55 -15.26 19.70
C PRO A 163 -17.58 -15.41 20.88
N SER A 164 -16.83 -16.51 20.89
CA SER A 164 -15.75 -16.71 21.86
C SER A 164 -14.76 -15.52 21.81
N PRO A 165 -14.08 -15.16 22.92
CA PRO A 165 -13.11 -14.06 22.92
C PRO A 165 -12.00 -14.23 21.86
N HIS A 166 -11.62 -15.47 21.57
CA HIS A 166 -10.63 -15.79 20.53
C HIS A 166 -11.14 -15.45 19.11
N ASP A 167 -12.37 -15.86 18.79
CA ASP A 167 -12.96 -15.61 17.47
C ASP A 167 -13.30 -14.13 17.31
N LEU A 168 -13.79 -13.50 18.38
CA LEU A 168 -14.02 -12.06 18.44
C LEU A 168 -12.73 -11.29 18.21
N ARG A 169 -11.62 -11.70 18.85
CA ARG A 169 -10.30 -11.10 18.63
C ARG A 169 -9.88 -11.17 17.17
N THR A 170 -10.03 -12.35 16.55
CA THR A 170 -9.69 -12.55 15.13
C THR A 170 -10.50 -11.62 14.24
N PHE A 171 -11.80 -11.52 14.49
CA PHE A 171 -12.69 -10.65 13.74
C PHE A 171 -12.39 -9.15 13.98
N VAL A 172 -12.16 -8.75 15.23
CA VAL A 172 -11.79 -7.38 15.60
C VAL A 172 -10.46 -6.97 14.95
N ILE A 173 -9.47 -7.86 14.89
CA ILE A 173 -8.20 -7.60 14.22
C ILE A 173 -8.40 -7.48 12.71
N GLY A 174 -9.09 -8.46 12.10
CA GLY A 174 -9.29 -8.53 10.65
C GLY A 174 -10.22 -7.45 10.09
N TYR A 175 -11.22 -7.02 10.85
CA TYR A 175 -12.21 -6.02 10.44
C TYR A 175 -11.97 -4.65 11.07
N GLY A 176 -11.89 -4.56 12.40
CA GLY A 176 -11.77 -3.27 13.09
C GLY A 176 -10.37 -2.68 12.96
N ALA A 177 -9.37 -3.39 13.50
CA ALA A 177 -8.00 -2.93 13.57
C ALA A 177 -7.36 -2.79 12.18
N SER A 178 -7.70 -3.66 11.22
CA SER A 178 -7.20 -3.56 9.84
C SER A 178 -7.53 -2.21 9.20
N LYS A 179 -8.68 -1.62 9.54
CA LYS A 179 -8.99 -0.25 9.12
C LYS A 179 -7.95 0.69 9.71
N LEU A 180 -7.88 0.75 11.04
CA LEU A 180 -7.00 1.67 11.77
C LEU A 180 -5.53 1.55 11.36
N ARG A 181 -5.08 0.33 11.03
CA ARG A 181 -3.71 0.01 10.65
C ARG A 181 -3.34 0.41 9.23
N TYR A 182 -4.30 0.69 8.36
CA TYR A 182 -4.01 1.14 6.99
C TYR A 182 -3.27 2.49 7.00
N GLY A 183 -2.02 2.50 6.54
CA GLY A 183 -1.15 3.69 6.54
C GLY A 183 -0.62 4.09 7.92
N SER A 184 -0.91 3.30 8.96
CA SER A 184 -0.59 3.66 10.35
C SER A 184 0.92 3.77 10.61
N GLU A 185 1.72 3.02 9.89
CA GLU A 185 3.19 3.04 9.94
C GLU A 185 3.79 4.36 9.45
N LEU A 186 3.20 4.96 8.40
CA LEU A 186 3.59 6.29 7.91
C LEU A 186 3.06 7.36 8.86
N ILE A 187 1.78 7.28 9.23
CA ILE A 187 1.14 8.21 10.16
C ILE A 187 1.94 8.27 11.47
N TRP A 188 2.32 7.13 12.04
CA TRP A 188 3.07 7.08 13.29
C TRP A 188 4.45 7.74 13.21
N ALA A 189 5.05 7.80 12.02
CA ALA A 189 6.37 8.42 11.83
C ALA A 189 6.32 9.95 11.84
N VAL A 190 5.22 10.56 11.37
CA VAL A 190 5.15 12.01 11.08
C VAL A 190 4.05 12.75 11.82
N ALA A 191 3.03 12.05 12.33
CA ALA A 191 1.92 12.67 13.02
C ALA A 191 2.31 13.26 14.37
N THR A 192 1.47 14.18 14.82
CA THR A 192 1.59 14.77 16.15
C THR A 192 1.29 13.74 17.23
N ASP A 193 1.82 13.93 18.43
CA ASP A 193 1.56 13.03 19.55
C ASP A 193 0.08 13.01 19.95
N SER A 194 -0.65 14.12 19.72
CA SER A 194 -2.11 14.16 19.88
C SER A 194 -2.82 13.14 18.97
N ALA A 195 -2.48 13.13 17.68
CA ALA A 195 -3.06 12.18 16.72
C ALA A 195 -2.65 10.73 17.03
N LYS A 196 -1.39 10.49 17.42
CA LYS A 196 -0.93 9.16 17.87
C LYS A 196 -1.70 8.67 19.09
N ASN A 197 -1.89 9.53 20.08
CA ASN A 197 -2.64 9.23 21.30
C ASN A 197 -4.11 8.91 20.97
N GLU A 198 -4.73 9.64 20.04
CA GLU A 198 -6.08 9.35 19.57
C GLU A 198 -6.16 7.96 18.92
N MET A 199 -5.23 7.62 18.02
CA MET A 199 -5.16 6.29 17.40
C MET A 199 -4.99 5.18 18.45
N GLN A 200 -4.13 5.37 19.45
CA GLN A 200 -3.96 4.41 20.54
C GLN A 200 -5.25 4.22 21.34
N LYS A 201 -5.99 5.30 21.64
CA LYS A 201 -7.29 5.22 22.34
C LYS A 201 -8.33 4.46 21.52
N THR A 202 -8.38 4.71 20.21
CA THR A 202 -9.28 3.97 19.30
C THR A 202 -8.92 2.48 19.25
N TYR A 203 -7.63 2.16 19.17
CA TYR A 203 -7.14 0.78 19.19
C TYR A 203 -7.42 0.08 20.54
N ALA A 204 -7.22 0.76 21.66
CA ALA A 204 -7.57 0.25 22.99
C ALA A 204 -9.08 -0.02 23.11
N THR A 205 -9.92 0.78 22.46
CA THR A 205 -11.38 0.54 22.43
C THR A 205 -11.72 -0.76 21.73
N LEU A 206 -11.00 -1.13 20.66
CA LEU A 206 -11.14 -2.46 20.03
C LEU A 206 -10.74 -3.58 21.01
N ALA A 207 -9.64 -3.42 21.75
CA ALA A 207 -9.20 -4.39 22.74
C ALA A 207 -10.24 -4.58 23.88
N ARG A 208 -10.89 -3.49 24.31
CA ARG A 208 -11.98 -3.56 25.30
C ARG A 208 -13.20 -4.32 24.80
N ILE A 209 -13.49 -4.28 23.50
CA ILE A 209 -14.56 -5.08 22.91
C ILE A 209 -14.20 -6.57 22.97
N VAL A 210 -12.96 -6.92 22.64
CA VAL A 210 -12.49 -8.32 22.68
C VAL A 210 -12.53 -8.90 24.08
N SER A 211 -12.04 -8.15 25.07
CA SER A 211 -11.94 -8.59 26.46
C SER A 211 -13.24 -8.41 27.26
N GLY A 212 -14.22 -7.67 26.72
CA GLY A 212 -15.49 -7.39 27.40
C GLY A 212 -15.36 -6.50 28.65
N VAL A 213 -14.19 -5.89 28.85
CA VAL A 213 -13.89 -5.04 30.01
C VAL A 213 -14.56 -3.65 29.90
N PRO A 214 -14.85 -2.99 31.03
CA PRO A 214 -15.42 -1.64 31.03
C PRO A 214 -14.55 -0.62 30.30
N SER A 215 -15.18 0.46 29.80
CA SER A 215 -14.47 1.57 29.15
C SER A 215 -13.49 2.33 30.05
N THR A 216 -13.61 2.16 31.37
CA THR A 216 -12.76 2.78 32.39
C THR A 216 -11.42 2.07 32.56
N VAL A 217 -11.29 0.82 32.10
CA VAL A 217 -10.04 0.06 32.19
C VAL A 217 -8.95 0.74 31.37
N ASP A 218 -7.75 0.82 31.96
CA ASP A 218 -6.61 1.43 31.31
C ASP A 218 -6.26 0.71 30.00
N PRO A 219 -5.71 1.42 29.00
CA PRO A 219 -5.41 0.83 27.70
C PRO A 219 -4.49 -0.40 27.76
N GLU A 220 -3.53 -0.45 28.68
CA GLU A 220 -2.51 -1.51 28.73
C GLU A 220 -3.11 -2.81 29.26
N SER A 221 -3.87 -2.74 30.35
CA SER A 221 -4.61 -3.90 30.88
C SER A 221 -5.62 -4.43 29.85
N ALA A 222 -6.36 -3.55 29.16
CA ALA A 222 -7.30 -3.98 28.13
C ALA A 222 -6.62 -4.70 26.96
N LEU A 223 -5.41 -4.26 26.58
CA LEU A 223 -4.60 -4.90 25.54
C LEU A 223 -4.05 -6.24 26.00
N LEU A 224 -3.60 -6.33 27.24
CA LEU A 224 -3.10 -7.56 27.85
C LEU A 224 -4.19 -8.63 27.90
N GLU A 225 -5.37 -8.29 28.43
CA GLU A 225 -6.53 -9.20 28.51
C GLU A 225 -7.02 -9.63 27.13
N ALA A 226 -7.00 -8.73 26.15
CA ALA A 226 -7.34 -9.06 24.76
C ALA A 226 -6.25 -9.82 24.01
N ASN A 227 -5.10 -10.09 24.63
CA ASN A 227 -3.91 -10.64 24.00
C ASN A 227 -3.55 -9.88 22.70
N MET A 228 -3.55 -8.54 22.76
CA MET A 228 -3.29 -7.66 21.63
C MET A 228 -2.04 -6.81 21.90
N PRO A 229 -1.04 -6.79 21.00
CA PRO A 229 0.14 -5.94 21.18
C PRO A 229 -0.24 -4.47 21.04
N PRO A 230 0.46 -3.54 21.72
CA PRO A 230 0.23 -2.11 21.57
C PRO A 230 0.37 -1.63 20.12
N LEU A 231 -0.46 -0.64 19.73
CA LEU A 231 -0.48 -0.13 18.36
C LEU A 231 0.89 0.37 17.89
N HIS A 232 1.63 1.09 18.74
CA HIS A 232 2.93 1.63 18.39
C HIS A 232 3.95 0.54 18.02
N VAL A 233 3.90 -0.62 18.69
CA VAL A 233 4.74 -1.79 18.36
C VAL A 233 4.36 -2.34 16.99
N LEU A 234 3.06 -2.43 16.68
CA LEU A 234 2.60 -2.87 15.37
C LEU A 234 3.01 -1.91 14.25
N CYS A 235 2.93 -0.60 14.48
CA CYS A 235 3.37 0.42 13.53
C CYS A 235 4.88 0.33 13.28
N LEU A 236 5.68 0.18 14.33
CA LEU A 236 7.13 0.03 14.21
C LEU A 236 7.50 -1.24 13.44
N ARG A 237 6.86 -2.38 13.75
CA ARG A 237 7.08 -3.65 13.01
C ARG A 237 6.74 -3.53 11.53
N ALA A 238 5.58 -2.94 11.21
CA ALA A 238 5.17 -2.73 9.83
C ALA A 238 6.14 -1.78 9.09
N ARG A 239 6.57 -0.71 9.76
CA ARG A 239 7.54 0.24 9.20
C ARG A 239 8.88 -0.44 8.89
N LEU A 240 9.41 -1.25 9.81
CA LEU A 240 10.64 -2.02 9.59
C LEU A 240 10.50 -2.97 8.39
N SER A 241 9.37 -3.69 8.29
CA SER A 241 9.08 -4.55 7.14
C SER A 241 9.03 -3.78 5.82
N ILE A 242 8.46 -2.56 5.78
CA ILE A 242 8.50 -1.71 4.58
C ILE A 242 9.93 -1.33 4.20
N PHE A 243 10.78 -0.98 5.17
CA PHE A 243 12.19 -0.64 4.90
C PHE A 243 12.97 -1.85 4.40
N GLU A 244 12.80 -3.01 5.03
CA GLU A 244 13.39 -4.27 4.56
C GLU A 244 12.92 -4.62 3.16
N ASN A 245 11.62 -4.45 2.88
CA ASN A 245 11.06 -4.73 1.57
C ASN A 245 11.65 -3.80 0.51
N THR A 246 11.66 -2.49 0.77
CA THR A 246 12.25 -1.47 -0.10
C THR A 246 13.74 -1.73 -0.36
N ARG A 247 14.47 -2.19 0.66
CA ARG A 247 15.88 -2.57 0.53
C ARG A 247 16.05 -3.87 -0.26
N ALA A 248 15.19 -4.86 -0.07
CA ALA A 248 15.20 -6.08 -0.87
C ALA A 248 14.81 -5.81 -2.34
N PHE A 249 14.06 -4.74 -2.59
CA PHE A 249 13.80 -4.18 -3.92
C PHE A 249 14.95 -3.29 -4.43
N GLN A 250 16.11 -3.24 -3.76
CA GLN A 250 17.29 -2.57 -4.31
C GLN A 250 17.54 -3.11 -5.72
N MET A 251 17.57 -2.16 -6.65
CA MET A 251 17.98 -2.31 -8.05
C MET A 251 19.49 -2.60 -8.13
N ASP A 252 20.00 -3.51 -7.30
CA ASP A 252 21.44 -3.81 -7.15
C ASP A 252 22.05 -4.48 -8.39
N TRP A 253 21.23 -4.83 -9.38
CA TRP A 253 21.73 -5.18 -10.72
C TRP A 253 22.19 -3.96 -11.55
N MET A 254 22.10 -2.72 -11.03
CA MET A 254 22.27 -1.51 -11.84
C MET A 254 23.16 -0.34 -11.33
N ARG A 255 24.09 -0.50 -10.34
CA ARG A 255 25.44 0.17 -10.29
C ARG A 255 26.15 0.20 -8.90
N ARG A 256 27.49 0.31 -8.97
CA ARG A 256 28.51 0.43 -7.88
C ARG A 256 28.36 1.66 -6.97
N PRO A 257 28.83 1.60 -5.71
CA PRO A 257 28.79 2.73 -4.77
C PRO A 257 29.96 3.72 -4.99
N PRO A 258 29.73 5.04 -4.80
CA PRO A 258 30.80 6.04 -4.69
C PRO A 258 31.29 6.25 -3.23
N PRO A 259 32.52 6.76 -3.03
CA PRO A 259 33.16 6.85 -1.70
C PRO A 259 32.70 8.09 -0.88
N GLU A 260 32.75 7.97 0.45
CA GLU A 260 32.30 8.99 1.41
C GLU A 260 33.33 10.12 1.70
N PRO A 261 32.85 11.33 2.04
CA PRO A 261 33.59 12.30 2.86
C PRO A 261 32.81 12.79 4.13
N PRO A 262 33.48 13.48 5.08
CA PRO A 262 33.33 13.32 6.54
C PRO A 262 32.30 14.25 7.22
N PRO A 263 31.99 14.07 8.52
CA PRO A 263 30.83 14.71 9.16
C PRO A 263 31.19 16.04 9.85
N ARG A 264 30.30 17.04 9.83
CA ARG A 264 30.23 18.08 10.88
C ARG A 264 28.82 18.62 11.18
N ALA A 265 28.46 18.43 12.45
CA ALA A 265 27.80 19.30 13.44
C ALA A 265 26.48 20.04 13.13
N GLY A 266 25.44 19.66 13.88
CA GLY A 266 24.20 20.41 14.09
C GLY A 266 23.08 19.53 14.65
N PHE A 267 23.20 19.09 15.91
CA PHE A 267 22.26 18.12 16.50
C PHE A 267 20.94 18.80 16.89
N ARG A 268 19.84 18.37 16.25
CA ARG A 268 18.48 18.41 16.81
C ARG A 268 17.93 16.99 16.71
N ILE A 269 17.23 16.54 17.75
CA ILE A 269 16.59 15.22 17.80
C ILE A 269 15.58 15.17 16.64
N SER A 270 15.96 14.43 15.59
CA SER A 270 15.19 14.26 14.38
C SER A 270 14.38 12.97 14.46
N PRO A 271 13.26 12.85 13.74
CA PRO A 271 12.70 11.54 13.42
C PRO A 271 13.83 10.68 12.84
N SER A 272 13.99 9.46 13.35
CA SER A 272 15.13 8.59 13.04
C SER A 272 15.45 8.62 11.56
N SER A 273 16.69 8.99 11.23
CA SER A 273 17.09 9.16 9.83
C SER A 273 16.96 7.82 9.08
N ARG A 274 16.83 7.89 7.75
CA ARG A 274 16.83 6.69 6.91
C ARG A 274 18.06 5.82 7.19
N ASP A 275 19.20 6.45 7.44
CA ASP A 275 20.48 5.79 7.72
C ASP A 275 20.52 5.16 9.11
N GLU A 276 19.94 5.81 10.13
CA GLU A 276 19.78 5.23 11.47
C GLU A 276 18.85 4.02 11.46
N LEU A 277 17.76 4.08 10.68
CA LEU A 277 16.84 2.96 10.52
C LEU A 277 17.52 1.80 9.77
N TYR A 278 18.34 2.08 8.75
CA TYR A 278 19.12 1.05 8.08
C TYR A 278 20.16 0.43 9.01
N ALA A 279 20.90 1.23 9.77
CA ALA A 279 21.85 0.73 10.76
C ALA A 279 21.18 -0.11 11.85
N PHE A 280 19.98 0.29 12.29
CA PHE A 280 19.17 -0.47 13.25
C PHE A 280 18.73 -1.82 12.67
N VAL A 281 18.22 -1.84 11.44
CA VAL A 281 17.86 -3.09 10.74
C VAL A 281 19.09 -3.97 10.52
N ASP A 282 20.25 -3.39 10.16
CA ASP A 282 21.51 -4.13 9.98
C ASP A 282 22.00 -4.77 11.28
N ALA A 283 21.93 -4.04 12.40
CA ALA A 283 22.29 -4.57 13.71
C ALA A 283 21.38 -5.76 14.08
N TYR A 284 20.06 -5.59 13.98
CA TYR A 284 19.10 -6.65 14.29
C TYR A 284 19.23 -7.86 13.35
N THR A 285 19.34 -7.63 12.04
CA THR A 285 19.51 -8.74 11.08
C THR A 285 20.79 -9.53 11.35
N LYS A 286 21.89 -8.86 11.72
CA LYS A 286 23.13 -9.51 12.15
C LYS A 286 22.97 -10.29 13.46
N ASP A 287 22.36 -9.68 14.48
CA ASP A 287 22.19 -10.28 15.81
C ASP A 287 21.30 -11.52 15.79
N TYR A 288 20.30 -11.56 14.90
CA TYR A 288 19.40 -12.70 14.72
C TYR A 288 19.82 -13.65 13.58
N GLY A 289 21.02 -13.47 12.99
CA GLY A 289 21.51 -14.31 11.90
C GLY A 289 20.64 -14.29 10.64
N ILE A 290 19.86 -13.23 10.45
CA ILE A 290 18.99 -13.03 9.29
C ILE A 290 19.87 -12.61 8.12
N THR A 291 20.12 -13.55 7.21
CA THR A 291 20.89 -13.36 5.99
C THR A 291 19.95 -13.13 4.80
N GLN A 292 20.48 -12.77 3.62
CA GLN A 292 19.68 -12.73 2.39
C GLN A 292 19.00 -14.07 2.08
N SER A 293 19.58 -15.18 2.57
CA SER A 293 19.08 -16.55 2.44
C SER A 293 18.10 -16.99 3.53
N SER A 294 17.85 -16.16 4.56
CA SER A 294 16.89 -16.53 5.60
C SER A 294 15.47 -16.64 5.04
N PRO A 295 14.67 -17.62 5.48
CA PRO A 295 13.30 -17.81 5.02
C PRO A 295 12.49 -16.55 5.34
N ARG A 296 12.12 -15.83 4.27
CA ARG A 296 11.20 -14.69 4.34
C ARG A 296 9.79 -15.23 4.09
N GLU A 297 8.78 -14.53 4.61
CA GLU A 297 7.39 -14.79 4.22
C GLU A 297 7.34 -14.90 2.69
N GLU A 298 6.86 -16.03 2.17
CA GLU A 298 6.85 -16.28 0.73
C GLU A 298 6.02 -15.20 0.08
N ARG A 299 6.69 -14.23 -0.55
CA ARG A 299 6.02 -13.31 -1.46
C ARG A 299 5.39 -14.22 -2.53
N PHE A 300 4.14 -13.95 -2.92
CA PHE A 300 3.44 -14.63 -4.04
C PHE A 300 4.10 -14.41 -5.42
N PHE A 301 5.41 -14.22 -5.45
CA PHE A 301 6.24 -14.26 -6.64
C PHE A 301 7.12 -15.50 -6.50
N ARG A 302 6.57 -16.67 -6.86
CA ARG A 302 7.42 -17.79 -7.30
C ARG A 302 8.40 -17.24 -8.33
N SER A 303 9.66 -17.65 -8.22
CA SER A 303 10.74 -17.26 -9.14
C SER A 303 10.23 -17.14 -10.57
N SER A 304 10.29 -15.92 -11.09
CA SER A 304 9.72 -15.54 -12.37
C SER A 304 10.49 -16.24 -13.48
N ILE A 305 9.96 -17.36 -13.98
CA ILE A 305 10.27 -17.83 -15.33
C ILE A 305 9.57 -16.82 -16.26
N PRO A 306 10.30 -15.99 -17.01
CA PRO A 306 9.66 -15.07 -17.93
C PRO A 306 8.83 -15.85 -18.96
N PRO A 307 7.63 -15.38 -19.33
CA PRO A 307 6.69 -16.15 -20.17
C PRO A 307 7.23 -16.48 -21.57
N TRP A 308 8.32 -15.84 -22.01
CA TRP A 308 9.00 -16.12 -23.29
C TRP A 308 10.12 -17.17 -23.20
N PHE A 309 10.40 -17.75 -22.02
CA PHE A 309 11.41 -18.80 -21.89
C PHE A 309 10.83 -20.17 -22.30
N ALA A 310 10.80 -20.41 -23.61
CA ALA A 310 10.20 -21.60 -24.23
C ALA A 310 10.78 -22.94 -23.69
N ALA A 311 12.04 -22.95 -23.27
CA ALA A 311 12.72 -24.11 -22.71
C ALA A 311 12.19 -24.58 -21.34
N SER A 312 11.32 -23.80 -20.70
CA SER A 312 10.79 -24.09 -19.35
C SER A 312 9.25 -24.02 -19.27
N ALA A 313 8.54 -23.92 -20.39
CA ALA A 313 7.07 -23.75 -20.42
C ALA A 313 6.31 -24.89 -19.73
N HIS A 314 6.91 -26.08 -19.68
CA HIS A 314 6.40 -27.29 -19.01
C HIS A 314 6.59 -27.28 -17.49
N ARG A 315 7.28 -26.28 -16.93
CA ARG A 315 7.48 -26.09 -15.47
C ARG A 315 6.56 -25.03 -14.86
N VAL A 316 5.68 -24.43 -15.67
CA VAL A 316 4.69 -23.46 -15.19
C VAL A 316 3.44 -24.23 -14.76
N THR A 317 3.37 -24.64 -13.49
CA THR A 317 2.11 -25.11 -12.89
C THR A 317 1.29 -23.90 -12.46
N ILE A 318 0.19 -23.66 -13.18
CA ILE A 318 -0.85 -22.70 -12.78
C ILE A 318 -1.66 -23.37 -11.67
N GLY A 319 -1.77 -22.71 -10.52
CA GLY A 319 -2.28 -23.28 -9.26
C GLY A 319 -3.74 -23.75 -9.30
N VAL A 320 -3.96 -24.93 -9.88
CA VAL A 320 -5.06 -25.85 -9.60
C VAL A 320 -4.50 -27.27 -9.71
N GLU A 321 -3.72 -27.71 -8.73
CA GLU A 321 -3.51 -29.15 -8.54
C GLU A 321 -4.66 -29.65 -7.67
N LEU A 322 -5.72 -30.13 -8.32
CA LEU A 322 -6.49 -31.22 -7.71
C LEU A 322 -5.56 -32.44 -7.70
N PRO A 323 -5.45 -33.19 -6.59
CA PRO A 323 -4.65 -34.40 -6.57
C PRO A 323 -5.30 -35.41 -7.51
N ILE A 324 -4.77 -35.53 -8.71
CA ILE A 324 -5.12 -36.59 -9.65
C ILE A 324 -4.18 -37.75 -9.30
N ASP A 325 -4.75 -38.81 -8.74
CA ASP A 325 -4.05 -40.07 -8.50
C ASP A 325 -3.69 -40.67 -9.88
N HIS A 326 -2.41 -40.73 -10.20
CA HIS A 326 -1.90 -41.20 -11.50
C HIS A 326 -1.93 -42.73 -11.67
N SER A 327 -2.76 -43.44 -10.89
CA SER A 327 -2.86 -44.90 -10.94
C SER A 327 -3.91 -45.44 -11.92
N ILE A 328 -4.70 -44.59 -12.57
CA ILE A 328 -5.73 -45.02 -13.53
C ILE A 328 -5.22 -44.80 -14.96
N THR A 329 -4.87 -45.89 -15.65
CA THR A 329 -4.24 -45.88 -16.98
C THR A 329 -5.22 -46.08 -18.14
N ASP A 330 -6.52 -45.92 -17.92
CA ASP A 330 -7.54 -46.08 -18.96
C ASP A 330 -8.36 -44.80 -19.16
N GLU A 331 -8.18 -44.14 -20.32
CA GLU A 331 -8.84 -42.87 -20.69
C GLU A 331 -10.37 -42.98 -20.69
N GLU A 332 -10.92 -44.15 -21.02
CA GLU A 332 -12.38 -44.37 -21.01
C GLU A 332 -12.97 -44.36 -19.59
N GLU A 333 -12.22 -44.84 -18.59
CA GLU A 333 -12.67 -44.88 -17.19
C GLU A 333 -12.62 -43.49 -16.56
N LEU A 334 -11.61 -42.68 -16.90
CA LEU A 334 -11.48 -41.26 -16.53
C LEU A 334 -12.64 -40.39 -17.06
N ILE A 335 -13.04 -40.60 -18.31
CA ILE A 335 -14.20 -39.89 -18.89
C ILE A 335 -15.49 -40.29 -18.16
N ARG A 336 -15.61 -41.58 -17.78
CA ARG A 336 -16.77 -42.09 -17.06
C ARG A 336 -16.88 -41.54 -15.65
N GLU A 337 -15.78 -41.50 -14.88
CA GLU A 337 -15.74 -40.94 -13.53
C GLU A 337 -15.94 -39.42 -13.51
N SER A 338 -15.39 -38.71 -14.50
CA SER A 338 -15.63 -37.28 -14.69
C SER A 338 -17.10 -36.97 -14.97
N ALA A 339 -17.75 -37.78 -15.83
CA ALA A 339 -19.17 -37.65 -16.12
C ALA A 339 -20.05 -38.00 -14.91
N GLU A 340 -19.65 -38.97 -14.08
CA GLU A 340 -20.35 -39.33 -12.84
C GLU A 340 -20.20 -38.26 -11.75
N SER A 341 -19.01 -37.66 -11.64
CA SER A 341 -18.71 -36.56 -10.72
C SER A 341 -19.47 -35.28 -11.12
N ALA A 342 -19.57 -35.00 -12.42
CA ALA A 342 -20.40 -33.91 -12.95
C ALA A 342 -21.90 -34.14 -12.66
N LYS A 343 -22.40 -35.38 -12.77
CA LYS A 343 -23.78 -35.74 -12.39
C LYS A 343 -24.02 -35.62 -10.89
N ARG A 344 -23.04 -35.94 -10.03
CA ARG A 344 -23.12 -35.73 -8.57
C ARG A 344 -23.13 -34.24 -8.20
N LEU A 345 -22.29 -33.41 -8.81
CA LEU A 345 -22.30 -31.96 -8.60
C LEU A 345 -23.62 -31.31 -9.03
N TRP A 346 -24.22 -31.79 -10.12
CA TRP A 346 -25.51 -31.30 -10.58
C TRP A 346 -26.66 -31.71 -9.64
N ARG A 347 -26.60 -32.91 -9.05
CA ARG A 347 -27.56 -33.33 -8.01
C ARG A 347 -27.41 -32.54 -6.71
N CYS A 348 -26.20 -32.19 -6.29
CA CYS A 348 -25.98 -31.36 -5.10
C CYS A 348 -26.46 -29.91 -5.28
N THR A 349 -26.36 -29.36 -6.50
CA THR A 349 -26.85 -27.99 -6.80
C THR A 349 -28.34 -27.91 -7.11
N ALA A 350 -29.00 -29.03 -7.43
CA ALA A 350 -30.45 -29.11 -7.60
C ALA A 350 -31.23 -29.33 -6.28
N ILE A 351 -30.58 -29.71 -5.18
CA ILE A 351 -31.24 -29.93 -3.87
C ILE A 351 -31.41 -28.62 -3.07
N ASP A 352 -30.70 -27.54 -3.42
CA ASP A 352 -30.84 -26.21 -2.77
C ASP A 352 -31.85 -25.26 -3.45
N ARG A 353 -32.66 -25.76 -4.40
CA ARG A 353 -33.82 -25.02 -4.95
C ARG A 353 -35.00 -25.96 -5.18
N GLY A 354 -35.71 -26.31 -4.11
CA GLY A 354 -37.00 -26.99 -4.20
C GLY A 354 -37.55 -27.54 -2.90
N TYR A 355 -37.88 -26.67 -1.93
CA TYR A 355 -39.16 -26.54 -1.21
C TYR A 355 -39.05 -25.45 -0.15
#